data_AF-A0A8S3K7L4-F1
#
_entry.id   AF-A0A8S3K7L4-F1
#
_cell.length_a   1.000
_cell.length_b   1.000
_cell.length_c   1.000
_cell.angle_alpha   90.00
_cell.angle_beta   90.00
_cell.angle_gamma   90.00
#
_symmetry.space_group_name_H-M   'P 1'
#
loop_
_entity.id
_entity.type
_entity.pdbx_description
1 polymer ?
#
loop_
_entity_poly.entity_id
_entity_poly.type
_entity_poly.pdbx_seq_one_letter_code
_entity_poly.pdbx_strand_id
1 'polypeptide(L)' 'MKSASSSLHGFMLNDGTVTKDGPKMCEEACKHYEEFFSESEIFRPHPYTDSPDLHWENFDEEIPLCTTEE' A
#
# COMPACT_ATOMS: atom_id res chain seq x y z
N MET A 1 5.74 -18.03 25.82
CA MET A 1 5.56 -16.82 24.99
C MET A 1 4.74 -15.82 25.82
N LYS A 2 5.21 -14.59 26.03
CA LYS A 2 4.40 -13.54 26.68
C LYS A 2 3.37 -13.06 25.66
N SER A 3 2.09 -13.19 25.97
CA SER A 3 1.01 -12.63 25.17
C SER A 3 1.18 -11.11 25.11
N ALA A 4 1.32 -10.55 23.92
CA ALA A 4 1.28 -9.10 23.77
C ALA A 4 -0.15 -8.65 24.03
N SER A 5 -0.39 -8.06 25.20
CA SER A 5 -1.65 -7.39 25.51
C SER A 5 -1.52 -5.92 25.06
N SER A 6 -2.32 -5.52 24.08
CA SER A 6 -2.53 -4.10 23.77
C SER A 6 -3.81 -3.64 24.45
N SER A 7 -3.76 -2.48 25.10
CA SER A 7 -4.94 -1.83 25.67
C SER A 7 -5.03 -0.38 25.19
N LEU A 8 -6.23 0.00 24.76
CA LEU A 8 -6.54 1.34 24.29
C LEU A 8 -6.87 2.24 25.50
N HIS A 9 -6.18 3.37 25.62
CA HIS A 9 -6.29 4.27 26.79
C HIS A 9 -6.91 5.64 26.46
N GLY A 10 -7.17 5.91 25.19
CA GLY A 10 -7.73 7.17 24.71
C GLY A 10 -7.67 7.28 23.19
N PHE A 11 -8.43 8.22 22.66
CA PHE A 11 -8.50 8.52 21.23
C PHE A 11 -8.22 10.00 21.01
N MET A 12 -7.37 10.34 20.04
CA MET A 12 -7.02 11.72 19.72
C MET A 12 -8.02 12.25 18.68
N LEU A 13 -8.63 13.39 18.98
CA LEU A 13 -9.58 14.07 18.12
C LEU A 13 -8.85 15.02 17.16
N ASN A 14 -9.54 15.43 16.10
CA ASN A 14 -9.00 16.35 15.08
C ASN A 14 -8.67 17.74 15.61
N ASP A 15 -9.24 18.14 16.76
CA ASP A 15 -8.90 19.39 17.45
C ASP A 15 -7.66 19.26 18.36
N GLY A 16 -6.99 18.10 18.35
CA GLY A 16 -5.82 17.79 19.17
C GLY A 16 -6.14 17.40 20.61
N THR A 17 -7.42 17.35 21.00
CA THR A 17 -7.82 16.88 22.33
C THR A 17 -7.88 15.35 22.40
N VAL A 18 -7.83 14.79 23.61
CA VAL A 18 -7.90 13.34 23.82
C VAL A 18 -9.18 12.99 24.58
N THR A 19 -10.02 12.17 23.97
CA THR A 19 -11.17 11.57 24.65
C THR A 19 -10.80 10.22 25.25
N LYS A 20 -11.31 9.95 26.45
CA LYS A 20 -11.19 8.66 27.15
C LYS A 20 -12.56 8.02 27.42
N ASP A 21 -13.62 8.67 26.95
CA ASP A 21 -14.98 8.18 27.07
C ASP A 21 -15.20 7.07 26.04
N GLY A 22 -15.49 5.85 26.51
CA GLY A 22 -15.54 4.66 25.67
C GLY A 22 -16.48 4.79 24.46
N PRO A 23 -17.75 5.21 24.65
CA PRO A 23 -18.68 5.43 23.54
C PRO A 23 -18.15 6.43 22.50
N LYS A 24 -17.66 7.60 22.93
CA LYS A 24 -17.09 8.61 22.03
C LYS A 24 -15.86 8.11 21.28
N MET A 25 -15.00 7.32 21.93
CA MET A 25 -13.84 6.73 21.28
C MET A 25 -14.26 5.80 20.13
N CYS A 26 -15.32 5.00 20.33
CA CYS A 26 -15.87 4.14 19.28
C CYS A 26 -16.45 4.95 18.11
N GLU A 27 -17.22 5.99 18.39
CA GLU A 27 -17.82 6.86 17.37
C GLU A 27 -16.76 7.53 16.48
N GLU A 28 -15.74 8.11 17.09
CA GLU A 28 -14.66 8.80 16.37
C GLU A 28 -13.79 7.81 15.57
N ALA A 29 -13.55 6.61 16.10
CA ALA A 29 -12.86 5.56 15.36
C ALA A 29 -13.67 5.09 14.15
N CYS A 30 -14.99 4.86 14.31
CA CYS A 30 -15.88 4.48 13.21
C CYS A 30 -15.84 5.55 12.11
N LYS A 31 -16.03 6.82 12.47
CA LYS A 31 -16.00 7.93 11.52
C LYS A 31 -14.66 7.99 10.76
N HIS A 32 -13.54 7.90 11.47
CA HIS A 32 -12.22 7.94 10.85
C HIS A 32 -12.03 6.83 9.82
N TYR A 33 -12.42 5.59 10.14
CA TYR A 33 -12.29 4.47 9.20
C TYR A 33 -13.28 4.57 8.04
N GLU A 34 -14.51 5.02 8.28
CA GLU A 34 -15.47 5.26 7.20
C GLU A 34 -14.93 6.28 6.19
N GLU A 35 -14.37 7.41 6.67
CA GLU A 35 -13.73 8.41 5.82
C GLU A 35 -12.53 7.80 5.07
N PHE A 36 -11.61 7.14 5.78
CA PHE A 36 -10.42 6.53 5.20
C PHE A 36 -10.74 5.51 4.09
N PHE A 37 -11.77 4.68 4.28
CA PHE A 37 -12.16 3.67 3.29
C PHE A 37 -13.09 4.22 2.20
N SER A 38 -13.80 5.32 2.46
CA SER A 38 -14.60 6.00 1.44
C SER A 38 -13.75 6.69 0.37
N GLU A 39 -12.52 7.08 0.72
CA GLU A 39 -11.65 7.89 -0.15
C GLU A 39 -10.83 7.10 -1.18
N SER A 40 -10.86 5.76 -1.20
CA SER A 40 -10.00 5.01 -2.13
C SER A 40 -10.66 3.88 -2.91
N GLU A 41 -11.04 4.19 -4.16
CA GLU A 41 -10.75 3.24 -5.24
C GLU A 41 -9.22 3.11 -5.32
N ILE A 42 -8.66 2.15 -4.60
CA ILE A 42 -7.25 1.79 -4.77
C ILE A 42 -7.13 1.18 -6.18
N PHE A 43 -6.91 2.02 -7.18
CA PHE A 43 -6.54 1.58 -8.52
C PHE A 43 -5.13 1.00 -8.43
N ARG A 44 -5.05 -0.31 -8.21
CA ARG A 44 -3.81 -1.06 -8.39
C ARG A 44 -3.77 -1.46 -9.87
N PRO A 45 -3.01 -0.76 -10.74
CA PRO A 45 -2.81 -1.25 -12.09
C PRO A 45 -2.29 -2.68 -11.99
N HIS A 46 -2.91 -3.59 -12.72
CA HIS A 46 -2.53 -4.99 -12.66
C HIS A 46 -1.09 -5.10 -13.20
N PRO A 47 -0.14 -5.68 -12.45
CA PRO A 47 1.29 -5.62 -12.76
C PRO A 47 1.67 -6.24 -14.10
N TYR A 48 0.75 -6.98 -14.72
CA TYR A 48 0.93 -7.66 -16.01
C TYR A 48 0.03 -7.14 -17.12
N THR A 49 -0.79 -6.10 -16.87
CA THR A 49 -1.75 -5.57 -17.85
C THR A 49 -1.36 -4.17 -18.32
N ASP A 50 -0.69 -3.38 -17.47
CA ASP A 50 -0.17 -2.04 -17.80
C ASP A 50 1.37 -2.00 -17.86
N SER A 51 2.02 -3.17 -17.95
CA SER A 51 3.47 -3.24 -18.16
C SER A 51 3.80 -2.69 -19.54
N PRO A 52 4.76 -1.76 -19.67
CA PRO A 52 5.19 -1.27 -20.98
C PRO A 52 5.66 -2.46 -21.83
N ASP A 53 5.26 -2.50 -23.09
CA ASP A 53 5.78 -3.47 -24.04
C ASP A 53 7.31 -3.34 -24.10
N LEU A 54 8.00 -4.44 -23.79
CA LEU A 54 9.45 -4.51 -23.88
C LEU A 54 9.85 -4.50 -25.37
N HIS A 55 10.02 -3.31 -25.93
CA HIS A 55 10.72 -3.12 -27.19
C HIS A 55 12.22 -3.27 -26.95
N TRP A 56 12.72 -4.51 -27.02
CA TRP A 56 14.15 -4.74 -27.17
C TRP A 56 14.55 -4.21 -28.55
N GLU A 57 15.29 -3.11 -28.60
CA GLU A 57 15.74 -2.47 -29.85
C GLU A 57 16.52 -3.45 -30.76
N ASN A 58 17.01 -4.56 -30.19
CA ASN A 58 17.88 -5.54 -30.84
C ASN A 58 17.22 -6.92 -30.99
N PHE A 59 15.89 -7.04 -30.90
CA PHE A 59 15.21 -8.35 -30.99
C PHE A 59 15.47 -9.06 -32.33
N ASP A 60 15.62 -8.28 -33.40
CA ASP A 60 15.91 -8.79 -34.75
C ASP A 60 17.41 -8.70 -35.12
N GLU A 61 18.27 -8.24 -34.20
CA GLU A 61 19.71 -8.21 -34.46
C GLU A 61 20.31 -9.61 -34.29
N GLU A 62 20.92 -10.12 -35.37
CA GLU A 62 21.64 -11.37 -35.35
C GLU A 62 22.86 -11.25 -34.42
N ILE A 63 22.91 -12.07 -33.36
CA ILE A 63 24.04 -12.07 -32.42
C ILE A 63 25.29 -12.45 -33.22
N PRO A 64 26.33 -11.60 -33.26
CA PRO A 64 27.52 -11.89 -34.03
C PRO A 64 28.18 -13.17 -33.51
N LEU A 65 28.53 -14.07 -34.43
CA LEU A 65 29.24 -15.30 -34.10
C LEU A 65 30.59 -14.94 -33.47
N CYS A 66 30.73 -15.27 -32.18
CA CYS A 66 32.00 -15.18 -31.49
C CYS A 66 32.88 -16.34 -31.99
N THR A 67 33.77 -16.07 -32.94
CA THR A 67 34.80 -17.03 -33.32
C THR A 67 35.88 -17.04 -32.25
N THR A 68 36.09 -18.19 -31.60
CA THR A 68 37.30 -18.46 -30.82
C THR A 68 38.45 -18.69 -31.79
N GLU A 69 38.97 -17.64 -32.41
CA GLU A 69 40.33 -17.69 -32.94
C GLU A 69 41.28 -17.18 -31.85
N GLU A 70 42.37 -17.95 -31.69
CA GLU A 70 43.37 -17.93 -30.62
C GLU A 70 44.06 -16.58 -30.35
#